data_AF-A0A382L4G8-F1
#
_entry.id   AF-A0A382L4G8-F1
#
_cell.length_a   1.000
_cell.length_b   1.000
_cell.length_c   1.000
_cell.angle_alpha   90.00
_cell.angle_beta   90.00
_cell.angle_gamma   90.00
#
_symmetry.space_group_name_H-M   'P 1'
#
loop_
_entity.id
_entity.type
_entity.pdbx_description
1 polymer ?
#
loop_
_entity_poly.entity_id
_entity_poly.type
_entity_poly.pdbx_seq_one_letter_code
_entity_poly.pdbx_strand_id
1 'polypeptide(L)'
;MGLHTEVLTGKTQQKFFNPDEAENFYYFGTHNVDFNKRAELDVKDMDCKEANGKIDELMSQGYGTIVIKNPQGKHSLGVGILNKLNLIFEGSLGYFGCGSMDGPTVRINGRVGWSCAENMMAGKVV
;
A
#
# COMPACT_ATOMS: atom_id res chain seq x y z
N MET A 1 41.94 -20.40 -13.39
CA MET A 1 41.47 -19.28 -12.53
C MET A 1 39.96 -19.17 -12.72
N GLY A 2 39.22 -19.97 -11.95
CA GLY A 2 37.86 -20.40 -12.31
C GLY A 2 36.75 -19.69 -11.55
N LEU A 3 35.57 -19.69 -12.19
CA LEU A 3 34.23 -19.28 -11.70
C LEU A 3 33.76 -19.97 -10.39
N HIS A 4 34.61 -20.76 -9.74
CA HIS A 4 34.32 -21.53 -8.52
C HIS A 4 35.06 -21.01 -7.28
N THR A 5 35.68 -19.83 -7.38
CA THR A 5 36.37 -19.23 -6.24
C THR A 5 35.34 -18.40 -5.46
N GLU A 6 35.04 -18.79 -4.22
CA GLU A 6 34.10 -18.08 -3.35
C GLU A 6 34.62 -16.66 -3.06
N VAL A 7 33.96 -15.65 -3.65
CA VAL A 7 34.41 -14.25 -3.62
C VAL A 7 34.04 -13.54 -2.31
N LEU A 8 33.21 -14.16 -1.48
CA LEU A 8 32.67 -13.58 -0.25
C LEU A 8 33.41 -14.08 0.99
N THR A 9 34.73 -13.87 1.04
CA THR A 9 35.52 -14.16 2.24
C THR A 9 35.01 -13.30 3.40
N GLY A 10 34.53 -13.94 4.47
CA GLY A 10 34.01 -13.27 5.67
C GLY A 10 32.53 -12.84 5.62
N LYS A 11 31.79 -13.19 4.57
CA LYS A 11 30.33 -12.99 4.50
C LYS A 11 29.64 -14.32 4.26
N THR A 12 28.83 -14.76 5.22
CA THR A 12 27.97 -15.93 5.06
C THR A 12 26.74 -15.56 4.22
N GLN A 13 26.39 -16.38 3.21
CA GLN A 13 25.12 -16.25 2.47
C GLN A 13 23.90 -16.62 3.32
N GLN A 14 24.11 -17.10 4.55
CA GLN A 14 23.05 -17.52 5.44
C GLN A 14 22.40 -16.28 6.06
N LYS A 15 21.15 -16.02 5.64
CA LYS A 15 20.26 -15.09 6.33
C LYS A 15 19.56 -15.85 7.44
N PHE A 16 19.80 -15.45 8.69
CA PHE A 16 19.07 -15.96 9.84
C PHE A 16 17.92 -15.02 10.14
N PHE A 17 16.75 -15.57 10.44
CA PHE A 17 15.63 -14.77 10.95
C PHE A 17 15.98 -14.31 12.36
N ASN A 18 16.07 -13.00 12.57
CA ASN A 18 16.21 -12.41 13.89
C ASN A 18 14.90 -11.68 14.25
N PRO A 19 14.13 -12.16 15.23
CA PRO A 19 12.88 -11.49 15.64
C PRO A 19 13.11 -10.08 16.21
N ASP A 20 14.31 -9.77 16.69
CA ASP A 20 14.66 -8.45 17.21
C ASP A 20 14.80 -7.39 16.08
N GLU A 21 14.85 -7.81 14.81
CA GLU A 21 14.85 -6.93 13.63
C GLU A 21 13.44 -6.54 13.16
N ALA A 22 12.49 -6.38 14.09
CA ALA A 22 11.11 -6.06 13.76
C ALA A 22 10.95 -4.72 13.00
N GLU A 23 11.92 -3.82 13.11
CA GLU A 23 11.99 -2.58 12.32
C GLU A 23 12.12 -2.85 10.82
N ASN A 24 12.76 -3.98 10.42
CA ASN A 24 12.89 -4.39 9.03
C ASN A 24 11.60 -4.98 8.44
N PHE A 25 10.52 -5.10 9.23
CA PHE A 25 9.22 -5.57 8.74
C PHE A 25 8.42 -4.48 8.03
N TYR A 26 8.90 -3.24 8.03
CA TYR A 26 8.25 -2.09 7.45
C TYR A 26 9.15 -1.38 6.44
N TYR A 27 8.54 -0.69 5.49
CA TYR A 27 9.29 0.12 4.54
C TYR A 27 9.80 1.40 5.19
N PHE A 28 10.93 1.91 4.69
CA PHE A 28 11.38 3.26 5.03
C PHE A 28 10.27 4.28 4.74
N GLY A 29 9.96 5.14 5.71
CA GLY A 29 8.89 6.14 5.60
C GLY A 29 7.48 5.64 5.91
N THR A 30 7.33 4.41 6.40
CA THR A 30 6.04 3.87 6.84
C THR A 30 5.48 4.67 8.02
N HIS A 31 4.22 5.08 7.94
CA HIS A 31 3.53 5.77 9.04
C HIS A 31 3.03 4.81 10.13
N ASN A 32 3.11 5.24 11.40
CA ASN A 32 2.42 4.56 12.50
C ASN A 32 0.94 4.96 12.51
N VAL A 33 0.06 3.99 12.24
CA VAL A 33 -1.38 4.22 12.13
C VAL A 33 -2.18 3.42 13.15
N ASP A 34 -3.31 3.98 13.60
CA ASP A 34 -4.30 3.27 14.42
C ASP A 34 -5.46 2.82 13.53
N PHE A 35 -5.63 1.51 13.38
CA PHE A 35 -6.71 0.92 12.59
C PHE A 35 -8.11 1.32 13.08
N ASN A 36 -8.28 1.71 14.35
CA ASN A 36 -9.56 2.19 14.88
C ASN A 36 -9.80 3.67 14.58
N LYS A 37 -8.74 4.44 14.28
CA LYS A 37 -8.85 5.85 13.93
C LYS A 37 -9.25 5.98 12.46
N ARG A 38 -10.46 6.52 12.24
CA ARG A 38 -11.11 6.59 10.93
C ARG A 38 -11.18 8.01 10.37
N ALA A 39 -10.91 8.15 9.08
CA ALA A 39 -11.16 9.37 8.30
C ALA A 39 -11.99 9.07 7.06
N GLU A 40 -12.72 10.08 6.58
CA GLU A 40 -13.37 10.07 5.27
C GLU A 40 -12.73 11.13 4.36
N LEU A 41 -12.53 10.77 3.10
CA LEU A 41 -11.94 11.62 2.07
C LEU A 41 -12.86 11.61 0.84
N ASP A 42 -13.47 12.74 0.54
CA ASP A 42 -14.23 12.92 -0.71
C ASP A 42 -13.29 13.33 -1.84
N VAL A 43 -13.20 12.49 -2.87
CA VAL A 43 -12.32 12.69 -4.03
C VAL A 43 -13.10 13.11 -5.28
N LYS A 44 -14.33 13.62 -5.12
CA LYS A 44 -15.18 13.99 -6.26
C LYS A 44 -14.47 14.97 -7.20
N ASP A 45 -13.97 16.06 -6.64
CA ASP A 45 -13.38 17.20 -7.35
C ASP A 45 -11.85 17.25 -7.23
N MET A 46 -11.22 16.10 -6.92
CA MET A 46 -9.76 15.94 -6.85
C MET A 46 -9.25 15.16 -8.07
N ASP A 47 -8.02 15.45 -8.48
CA ASP A 47 -7.31 14.54 -9.37
C ASP A 47 -6.79 13.30 -8.62
N CYS A 48 -6.37 12.26 -9.35
CA CYS A 48 -5.92 11.01 -8.72
C CYS A 48 -4.62 11.17 -7.91
N LYS A 49 -3.72 12.06 -8.33
CA LYS A 49 -2.43 12.28 -7.66
C LYS A 49 -2.65 13.03 -6.35
N GLU A 50 -3.51 14.04 -6.36
CA GLU A 50 -3.97 14.78 -5.18
C GLU A 50 -4.66 13.84 -4.19
N ALA A 51 -5.58 13.00 -4.67
CA ALA A 51 -6.26 12.02 -3.82
C ALA A 51 -5.29 11.03 -3.16
N ASN A 52 -4.34 10.46 -3.92
CA ASN A 52 -3.31 9.59 -3.36
C ASN A 52 -2.40 10.32 -2.35
N GLY A 53 -2.04 11.57 -2.63
CA GLY A 53 -1.29 12.42 -1.70
C GLY A 53 -2.06 12.67 -0.40
N LYS A 54 -3.38 12.90 -0.47
CA LYS A 54 -4.23 13.04 0.72
C LYS A 54 -4.36 11.76 1.53
N ILE A 55 -4.37 10.60 0.88
CA ILE A 55 -4.32 9.31 1.59
C ILE A 55 -3.04 9.18 2.40
N ASP A 56 -1.88 9.51 1.82
CA ASP A 56 -0.59 9.53 2.52
C ASP A 56 -0.58 10.54 3.68
N GLU A 57 -1.09 11.75 3.45
CA GLU A 57 -1.19 12.79 4.47
C GLU A 57 -2.06 12.35 5.67
N LEU A 58 -3.17 11.66 5.41
CA LEU A 58 -4.00 11.07 6.47
C LEU A 58 -3.27 9.94 7.21
N MET A 59 -2.51 9.09 6.52
CA MET A 59 -1.69 8.07 7.18
C MET A 59 -0.64 8.72 8.09
N SER A 60 0.00 9.81 7.67
CA SER A 60 0.96 10.56 8.50
C SER A 60 0.34 11.14 9.79
N GLN A 61 -0.97 11.38 9.78
CA GLN A 61 -1.76 11.81 10.95
C GLN A 61 -2.24 10.64 11.83
N GLY A 62 -1.80 9.41 11.50
CA GLY A 62 -2.09 8.19 12.23
C GLY A 62 -3.45 7.54 11.91
N TYR A 63 -4.12 7.94 10.82
CA TYR A 63 -5.36 7.28 10.41
C TYR A 63 -5.08 5.92 9.78
N GLY A 64 -5.49 4.84 10.46
CA GLY A 64 -5.34 3.47 9.98
C GLY A 64 -6.58 2.92 9.30
N THR A 65 -7.68 3.67 9.26
CA THR A 65 -8.84 3.38 8.41
C THR A 65 -9.24 4.62 7.62
N ILE A 66 -9.21 4.55 6.29
CA ILE A 66 -9.55 5.66 5.41
C ILE A 66 -10.67 5.24 4.46
N VAL A 67 -11.73 6.04 4.39
CA VAL A 67 -12.88 5.85 3.50
C VAL A 67 -12.82 6.84 2.36
N ILE A 68 -12.75 6.36 1.14
CA ILE A 68 -12.72 7.16 -0.08
C ILE A 68 -14.12 7.25 -0.65
N LYS A 69 -14.69 8.46 -0.71
CA LYS A 69 -16.02 8.75 -1.25
C LYS A 69 -15.91 9.27 -2.68
N ASN A 70 -16.91 8.96 -3.51
CA ASN A 70 -17.03 9.45 -4.89
C ASN A 70 -15.80 9.18 -5.79
N PRO A 71 -15.24 7.95 -5.81
CA PRO A 71 -14.07 7.64 -6.63
C PRO A 71 -14.34 7.74 -8.15
N GLN A 72 -15.61 7.65 -8.59
CA GLN A 72 -16.05 7.93 -9.97
C GLN A 72 -15.24 7.21 -11.07
N GLY A 73 -14.78 5.99 -10.84
CA GLY A 73 -14.02 5.24 -11.84
C GLY A 73 -12.63 5.83 -12.13
N LYS A 74 -12.10 6.65 -11.23
CA LYS A 74 -10.74 7.21 -11.32
C LYS A 74 -9.70 6.10 -11.50
N HIS A 75 -8.80 6.30 -12.45
CA HIS A 75 -7.67 5.40 -12.72
C HIS A 75 -6.56 5.62 -11.69
N SER A 76 -5.82 4.56 -11.37
CA SER A 76 -4.63 4.64 -10.50
C SER A 76 -4.91 5.31 -9.13
N LEU A 77 -6.11 5.12 -8.59
CA LEU A 77 -6.47 5.58 -7.25
C LEU A 77 -6.13 4.49 -6.22
N GLY A 78 -5.55 4.90 -5.08
CA GLY A 78 -5.10 4.00 -4.01
C GLY A 78 -3.88 3.17 -4.38
N VAL A 79 -3.05 3.61 -5.33
CA VAL A 79 -1.84 2.90 -5.78
C VAL A 79 -0.64 3.23 -4.91
N GLY A 80 0.37 2.35 -4.90
CA GLY A 80 1.68 2.66 -4.29
C GLY A 80 1.65 2.72 -2.77
N ILE A 81 0.64 2.13 -2.13
CA ILE A 81 0.51 2.14 -0.67
C ILE A 81 1.34 1.00 -0.08
N LEU A 82 2.42 1.35 0.60
CA LEU A 82 3.36 0.43 1.26
C LEU A 82 3.18 0.40 2.79
N ASN A 83 1.98 0.78 3.23
CA ASN A 83 1.59 0.90 4.63
C ASN A 83 0.46 -0.10 4.93
N LYS A 84 0.49 -0.72 6.12
CA LYS A 84 -0.65 -1.49 6.62
C LYS A 84 -1.74 -0.52 7.10
N LEU A 85 -2.90 -0.55 6.46
CA LEU A 85 -4.11 0.19 6.85
C LEU A 85 -5.36 -0.51 6.30
N ASN A 86 -6.53 -0.04 6.71
CA ASN A 86 -7.80 -0.35 6.07
C ASN A 86 -8.16 0.77 5.09
N LEU A 87 -8.34 0.43 3.81
CA LEU A 87 -8.78 1.37 2.78
C LEU A 87 -10.13 0.94 2.21
N ILE A 88 -11.11 1.82 2.23
CA ILE A 88 -12.49 1.48 1.83
C ILE A 88 -12.91 2.44 0.73
N PHE A 89 -13.27 1.92 -0.43
CA PHE A 89 -13.78 2.72 -1.54
C PHE A 89 -15.30 2.60 -1.62
N GLU A 90 -16.01 3.72 -1.48
CA GLU A 90 -17.45 3.82 -1.68
C GLU A 90 -17.76 4.22 -3.13
N GLY A 91 -17.61 3.24 -4.02
CA GLY A 91 -17.85 3.38 -5.45
C GLY A 91 -16.84 2.61 -6.30
N SER A 92 -16.96 2.75 -7.63
CA SER A 92 -16.13 2.03 -8.59
C SER A 92 -14.75 2.68 -8.80
N LEU A 93 -13.74 1.84 -9.08
CA LEU A 93 -12.40 2.24 -9.49
C LEU A 93 -12.18 1.99 -10.99
N GLY A 94 -11.32 2.80 -11.59
CA GLY A 94 -10.87 2.63 -12.97
C GLY A 94 -9.73 1.62 -13.11
N TYR A 95 -8.97 1.73 -14.20
CA TYR A 95 -7.79 0.90 -14.44
C TYR A 95 -6.71 1.12 -13.39
N PHE A 96 -5.97 0.07 -13.06
CA PHE A 96 -4.85 0.10 -12.12
C PHE A 96 -5.21 0.59 -10.71
N GLY A 97 -6.49 0.59 -10.35
CA GLY A 97 -6.90 0.88 -8.97
C GLY A 97 -6.19 -0.07 -8.01
N CYS A 98 -5.66 0.47 -6.91
CA CYS A 98 -4.99 -0.32 -5.87
C CYS A 98 -3.75 -1.11 -6.34
N GLY A 99 -3.10 -0.73 -7.44
CA GLY A 99 -1.85 -1.36 -7.89
C GLY A 99 -0.62 -1.03 -7.02
N SER A 100 0.42 -1.86 -7.13
CA SER A 100 1.74 -1.70 -6.49
C SER A 100 1.68 -1.45 -4.98
N MET A 101 0.88 -2.22 -4.26
CA MET A 101 0.69 -2.10 -2.81
C MET A 101 1.42 -3.21 -2.04
N ASP A 102 1.74 -2.94 -0.78
CA ASP A 102 2.21 -3.94 0.19
C ASP A 102 1.62 -3.70 1.58
N GLY A 103 0.77 -4.64 2.02
CA GLY A 103 0.20 -4.69 3.35
C GLY A 103 -1.26 -4.25 3.55
N PRO A 104 -1.88 -3.36 2.74
CA PRO A 104 -3.20 -2.84 3.08
C PRO A 104 -4.31 -3.89 2.95
N THR A 105 -5.37 -3.72 3.74
CA THR A 105 -6.66 -4.39 3.54
C THR A 105 -7.61 -3.41 2.85
N VAL A 106 -7.91 -3.67 1.60
CA VAL A 106 -8.77 -2.84 0.75
C VAL A 106 -10.15 -3.50 0.58
N ARG A 107 -11.21 -2.71 0.70
CA ARG A 107 -12.58 -3.07 0.33
C ARG A 107 -13.09 -2.11 -0.73
N ILE A 108 -13.63 -2.61 -1.83
CA ILE A 108 -14.18 -1.80 -2.90
C ILE A 108 -15.68 -2.08 -3.02
N ASN A 109 -16.51 -1.14 -2.57
CA ASN A 109 -17.96 -1.22 -2.69
C ASN A 109 -18.40 -0.72 -4.08
N GLY A 110 -17.92 -1.39 -5.13
CA GLY A 110 -18.15 -0.99 -6.51
C GLY A 110 -17.58 -1.99 -7.51
N ARG A 111 -17.45 -1.56 -8.77
CA ARG A 111 -16.76 -2.34 -9.81
C ARG A 111 -15.33 -1.85 -9.95
N VAL A 112 -14.46 -2.71 -10.46
CA VAL A 112 -13.07 -2.37 -10.74
C VAL A 112 -12.78 -2.49 -12.23
N GLY A 113 -11.90 -1.62 -12.73
CA GLY A 113 -11.38 -1.69 -14.09
C GLY A 113 -10.27 -2.74 -14.24
N TRP A 114 -9.68 -2.79 -15.43
CA TRP A 114 -8.54 -3.67 -15.73
C TRP A 114 -7.33 -3.41 -14.85
N SER A 115 -6.56 -4.47 -14.59
CA SER A 115 -5.33 -4.43 -13.79
C SER A 115 -5.53 -3.92 -12.36
N CYS A 116 -6.71 -4.12 -11.78
CA CYS A 116 -6.94 -3.86 -10.36
C CYS A 116 -5.96 -4.69 -9.52
N ALA A 117 -5.32 -4.05 -8.53
CA ALA A 117 -4.31 -4.67 -7.67
C ALA A 117 -3.10 -5.27 -8.41
N GLU A 118 -2.79 -4.79 -9.61
CA GLU A 118 -1.59 -5.22 -10.35
C GLU A 118 -0.33 -5.00 -9.51
N ASN A 119 0.58 -5.97 -9.51
CA ASN A 119 1.85 -5.94 -8.76
C ASN A 119 1.69 -5.73 -7.24
N MET A 120 0.56 -6.13 -6.67
CA MET A 120 0.39 -6.17 -5.21
C MET A 120 1.25 -7.28 -4.60
N MET A 121 2.05 -6.94 -3.59
CA MET A 121 2.98 -7.88 -2.95
C MET A 121 2.39 -8.60 -1.75
N ALA A 122 1.67 -7.88 -0.90
CA ALA A 122 0.95 -8.46 0.24
C ALA A 122 -0.27 -7.60 0.59
N GLY A 123 -1.16 -8.16 1.41
CA GLY A 123 -2.42 -7.54 1.82
C GLY A 123 -3.63 -8.23 1.21
N LYS A 124 -4.75 -7.52 1.09
CA LYS A 124 -6.00 -8.07 0.56
C LYS A 124 -6.81 -7.01 -0.17
N VAL A 125 -7.44 -7.36 -1.29
CA VAL A 125 -8.45 -6.55 -1.97
C VAL A 125 -9.71 -7.39 -2.16
N VAL A 126 -10.87 -6.87 -1.77
CA VAL A 126 -12.20 -7.52 -1.87
C VAL A 126 -13.21 -6.59 -2.50
#